data_AF-E2AH77-F1
#
_entry.id   AF-E2AH77-F1
#
_cell.length_a   1.000
_cell.length_b   1.000
_cell.length_c   1.000
_cell.angle_alpha   90.00
_cell.angle_beta   90.00
_cell.angle_gamma   90.00
#
_symmetry.space_group_name_H-M   'P 1'
#
loop_
_entity.id
_entity.type
_entity.pdbx_description
1 polymer ?
#
loop_
_entity_poly.entity_id
_entity_poly.type
_entity_poly.pdbx_seq_one_letter_code
_entity_poly.pdbx_strand_id
1 'polypeptide(L)'
;MCASVNETLFAMDNTIDKWDNACRLCSEEKNEMLPIFGDEGLQRRVAQKLRACLPVLVYNTDPLPKQICQFCAARLDDAYEFREYCLNVYRNMHAMLFKYRQLESVQIFLDAMKNSPDPCQVCRSYNLL
;
A
#
# COMPACT_ATOMS: atom_id res chain seq x y z
N MET A 1 -30.19 25.34 -44.27
CA MET A 1 -30.42 23.88 -44.25
C MET A 1 -29.40 23.30 -43.29
N CYS A 2 -29.90 22.89 -42.13
CA CYS A 2 -29.17 22.27 -41.04
C CYS A 2 -28.64 20.88 -41.46
N ALA A 3 -27.35 20.63 -41.24
CA ALA A 3 -26.82 19.27 -41.15
C ALA A 3 -26.29 19.12 -39.72
N SER A 4 -27.08 18.40 -38.93
CA SER A 4 -26.86 17.99 -37.55
C SER A 4 -25.49 17.34 -37.37
N VAL A 5 -24.59 18.02 -36.68
CA VAL A 5 -23.44 17.38 -36.06
C VAL A 5 -23.99 16.55 -34.90
N ASN A 6 -23.74 15.24 -34.95
CA ASN A 6 -24.30 14.24 -34.04
C ASN A 6 -23.98 14.63 -32.57
N GLU A 7 -25.02 14.90 -31.77
CA GLU A 7 -24.94 15.28 -30.35
C GLU A 7 -24.42 14.16 -29.42
N THR A 8 -23.89 13.06 -29.96
CA THR A 8 -23.48 11.86 -29.22
C THR A 8 -21.99 11.80 -28.87
N LEU A 9 -21.18 12.83 -29.16
CA LEU A 9 -19.75 12.85 -28.78
C LEU A 9 -19.47 13.43 -27.37
N PHE A 10 -20.49 13.82 -26.61
CA PHE A 10 -20.33 14.36 -25.24
C PHE A 10 -21.09 13.57 -24.15
N ALA A 11 -21.43 12.31 -24.41
CA ALA A 11 -21.96 11.41 -23.38
C ALA A 11 -20.87 10.46 -22.85
N MET A 12 -19.82 11.03 -22.25
CA MET A 12 -18.96 10.33 -21.30
C MET A 12 -19.13 11.00 -19.94
N ASP A 13 -20.34 10.92 -19.38
CA ASP A 13 -20.58 11.42 -18.03
C ASP A 13 -21.68 10.63 -17.32
N ASN A 14 -21.48 10.43 -16.01
CA ASN A 14 -22.29 9.78 -14.98
C ASN A 14 -21.91 8.38 -14.47
N THR A 15 -20.66 7.93 -14.61
CA THR A 15 -20.18 6.78 -13.80
C THR A 15 -18.93 7.05 -12.96
N ILE A 16 -18.21 8.15 -13.20
CA ILE A 16 -16.98 8.50 -12.45
C ILE A 16 -17.30 9.35 -11.21
N ASP A 17 -18.28 10.24 -11.29
CA ASP A 17 -18.74 11.08 -10.17
C ASP A 17 -19.25 10.29 -8.95
N LYS A 18 -19.59 9.01 -9.14
CA LYS A 18 -20.06 8.14 -8.05
C LYS A 18 -18.97 7.77 -7.05
N TRP A 19 -17.69 7.97 -7.38
CA TRP A 19 -16.56 7.47 -6.60
C TRP A 19 -15.85 8.53 -5.77
N ASP A 20 -16.14 9.81 -5.95
CA ASP A 20 -15.45 10.90 -5.24
C ASP A 20 -15.63 10.81 -3.72
N ASN A 21 -16.80 10.34 -3.28
CA ASN A 21 -17.13 10.16 -1.86
C ASN A 21 -16.92 8.73 -1.35
N ALA A 22 -16.47 7.81 -2.20
CA ALA A 22 -16.30 6.41 -1.82
C ALA A 22 -14.96 6.17 -1.11
N CYS A 23 -14.92 5.21 -0.19
CA CYS A 23 -13.69 4.78 0.44
C CYS A 23 -12.81 4.01 -0.56
N ARG A 24 -11.52 4.37 -0.67
CA ARG A 24 -10.52 3.72 -1.53
C ARG A 24 -10.36 2.22 -1.30
N LEU A 25 -10.70 1.72 -0.11
CA LEU A 25 -10.54 0.31 0.24
C LEU A 25 -11.83 -0.51 0.13
N CYS A 26 -12.95 -0.01 0.66
CA CYS A 26 -14.21 -0.77 0.64
C CYS A 26 -15.20 -0.31 -0.43
N SER A 27 -14.90 0.76 -1.17
CA SER A 27 -15.77 1.35 -2.20
C SER A 27 -17.16 1.78 -1.70
N GLU A 28 -17.31 1.98 -0.39
CA GLU A 28 -18.53 2.48 0.23
C GLU A 28 -18.35 3.93 0.69
N GLU A 29 -19.40 4.73 0.56
CA GLU A 29 -19.53 6.01 1.23
C GLU A 29 -19.98 5.77 2.68
N LYS A 30 -19.31 6.40 3.64
CA LYS A 30 -19.59 6.29 5.07
C LYS A 30 -19.72 7.69 5.65
N ASN A 31 -20.28 7.80 6.85
CA ASN A 31 -20.44 9.09 7.53
C ASN A 31 -19.08 9.73 7.89
N GLU A 32 -18.09 8.90 8.24
CA GLU A 32 -16.76 9.35 8.64
C GLU A 32 -15.73 8.99 7.57
N MET A 33 -15.42 9.99 6.74
CA MET A 33 -14.49 9.90 5.61
C MET A 33 -13.34 10.87 5.82
N LEU A 34 -12.15 10.42 5.43
CA LEU A 34 -10.90 11.16 5.55
C LEU A 34 -10.25 11.29 4.16
N PRO A 35 -9.89 12.49 3.69
CA PRO A 35 -9.06 12.64 2.50
C PRO A 35 -7.67 12.02 2.70
N ILE A 36 -7.28 11.08 1.84
CA ILE A 36 -5.98 10.37 1.91
C ILE A 36 -4.80 11.34 1.81
N PHE A 37 -4.96 12.41 1.04
CA PHE A 37 -3.94 13.43 0.79
C PHE A 37 -4.24 14.78 1.48
N GLY A 38 -5.23 14.84 2.37
CA GLY A 38 -5.48 15.99 3.22
C GLY A 38 -4.60 15.98 4.47
N ASP A 39 -4.70 17.02 5.31
CA ASP A 39 -3.81 17.23 6.45
C ASP A 39 -3.75 16.03 7.41
N GLU A 40 -4.90 15.52 7.87
CA GLU A 40 -4.93 14.34 8.74
C GLU A 40 -4.42 13.08 7.99
N GLY A 41 -4.75 12.91 6.71
CA GLY A 41 -4.26 11.78 5.90
C GLY A 41 -2.74 11.77 5.77
N LEU A 42 -2.14 12.95 5.62
CA LEU A 42 -0.69 13.17 5.62
C LEU A 42 -0.09 12.92 7.00
N GLN A 43 -0.68 13.46 8.06
CA GLN A 43 -0.24 13.24 9.44
C GLN A 43 -0.23 11.76 9.81
N ARG A 44 -1.27 11.02 9.44
CA ARG A 44 -1.42 9.57 9.66
C ARG A 44 -0.64 8.73 8.65
N ARG A 45 -0.05 9.35 7.63
CA ARG A 45 0.73 8.71 6.55
C ARG A 45 -0.07 7.65 5.79
N VAL A 46 -1.36 7.89 5.55
CA VAL A 46 -2.31 6.91 4.97
C VAL A 46 -1.79 6.33 3.64
N ALA A 47 -1.38 7.19 2.70
CA ALA A 47 -0.88 6.75 1.40
C ALA A 47 0.39 5.89 1.50
N GLN A 48 1.26 6.16 2.49
CA GLN A 48 2.46 5.34 2.73
C GLN A 48 2.05 3.97 3.27
N LYS A 49 1.18 3.92 4.27
CA LYS A 49 0.71 2.66 4.88
C LYS A 49 0.00 1.78 3.86
N LEU A 50 -0.84 2.36 3.00
CA LEU A 50 -1.50 1.63 1.90
C LEU A 50 -0.49 0.90 1.02
N ARG A 51 0.56 1.60 0.55
CA ARG A 51 1.59 1.01 -0.32
C ARG A 51 2.48 0.01 0.42
N ALA A 52 2.68 0.18 1.73
CA ALA A 52 3.50 -0.71 2.53
C ALA A 52 2.80 -2.04 2.82
N CYS A 53 1.49 -1.99 3.08
CA CYS A 53 0.70 -3.14 3.54
C CYS A 53 -0.04 -3.87 2.43
N LEU A 54 -0.37 -3.19 1.34
CA LEU A 54 -1.22 -3.72 0.27
C LEU A 54 -0.51 -3.59 -1.08
N PRO A 55 -0.71 -4.55 -2.01
CA PRO A 55 -0.14 -4.50 -3.35
C PRO A 55 -0.95 -3.54 -4.26
N VAL A 56 -1.12 -2.29 -3.83
CA VAL A 56 -1.95 -1.29 -4.52
C VAL A 56 -1.15 -0.03 -4.84
N LEU A 57 -1.40 0.53 -6.02
CA LEU A 57 -0.90 1.84 -6.39
C LEU A 57 -1.86 2.91 -5.86
N VAL A 58 -1.30 3.92 -5.22
CA VAL A 58 -2.04 5.06 -4.67
C VAL A 58 -1.29 6.31 -5.07
N TYR A 59 -1.91 7.20 -5.83
CA TYR A 59 -1.34 8.45 -6.28
C TYR A 59 -2.41 9.54 -6.25
N ASN A 60 -1.99 10.79 -5.99
CA ASN A 60 -2.91 11.93 -6.06
C ASN A 60 -3.53 12.06 -7.47
N THR A 61 -2.76 11.69 -8.50
CA THR A 61 -3.15 11.83 -9.91
C THR A 61 -3.89 10.62 -10.49
N ASP A 62 -4.08 9.53 -9.75
CA ASP A 62 -4.84 8.38 -10.27
C ASP A 62 -6.35 8.69 -10.30
N PRO A 63 -7.18 7.99 -11.09
CA PRO A 63 -8.61 8.28 -11.20
C PRO A 63 -9.48 7.56 -10.15
N LEU A 64 -8.88 7.00 -9.10
CA LEU A 64 -9.59 6.18 -8.10
C LEU A 64 -9.95 7.03 -6.85
N PRO A 65 -10.83 6.56 -5.94
CA PRO A 65 -11.26 7.36 -4.80
C PRO A 65 -10.10 7.91 -3.96
N LYS A 66 -10.27 9.14 -3.48
CA LYS A 66 -9.27 9.88 -2.67
C LYS A 66 -9.64 9.99 -1.20
N GLN A 67 -10.71 9.31 -0.79
CA GLN A 67 -11.18 9.21 0.58
C GLN A 67 -10.88 7.82 1.16
N ILE A 68 -10.76 7.73 2.49
CA ILE A 68 -10.76 6.47 3.23
C ILE A 68 -11.73 6.61 4.41
N CYS A 69 -12.59 5.61 4.62
CA CYS A 69 -13.48 5.63 5.79
C CYS A 69 -12.70 5.29 7.06
N GLN A 70 -13.17 5.78 8.22
CA GLN A 70 -12.51 5.57 9.51
C GLN A 70 -12.22 4.09 9.82
N PHE A 71 -13.16 3.18 9.54
CA PHE A 71 -12.98 1.73 9.74
C PHE A 71 -11.84 1.15 8.91
N CYS A 72 -11.73 1.53 7.64
CA CYS A 72 -10.66 1.09 6.77
C CYS A 72 -9.32 1.70 7.18
N ALA A 73 -9.31 2.96 7.63
CA ALA A 73 -8.11 3.62 8.13
C ALA A 73 -7.59 2.96 9.43
N ALA A 74 -8.46 2.62 10.37
CA ALA A 74 -8.10 1.89 11.59
C ALA A 74 -7.50 0.52 11.28
N ARG A 75 -8.15 -0.27 10.41
CA ARG A 75 -7.61 -1.57 9.98
C ARG A 75 -6.25 -1.45 9.27
N LEU A 76 -6.06 -0.38 8.51
CA LEU A 76 -4.79 -0.09 7.87
C LEU A 76 -3.70 0.25 8.89
N ASP A 77 -4.04 1.00 9.93
CA ASP A 77 -3.14 1.31 11.04
C ASP A 77 -2.71 0.02 11.75
N ASP A 78 -3.66 -0.84 12.13
CA ASP A 78 -3.39 -2.15 12.75
C ASP A 78 -2.50 -3.04 11.87
N ALA A 79 -2.82 -3.13 10.57
CA ALA A 79 -2.04 -3.92 9.62
C ALA A 79 -0.61 -3.40 9.46
N TYR A 80 -0.43 -2.07 9.49
CA TYR A 80 0.88 -1.45 9.41
C TYR A 80 1.72 -1.71 10.67
N GLU A 81 1.14 -1.55 11.85
CA GLU A 81 1.81 -1.82 13.12
C GLU A 81 2.23 -3.28 13.22
N PHE A 82 1.34 -4.21 12.89
CA PHE A 82 1.66 -5.63 12.87
C PHE A 82 2.78 -5.95 11.87
N ARG A 83 2.74 -5.35 10.67
CA ARG A 83 3.80 -5.51 9.67
C ARG A 83 5.15 -5.02 10.21
N GLU A 84 5.21 -3.83 10.79
CA GLU A 84 6.46 -3.27 11.34
C GLU A 84 7.00 -4.11 12.50
N TYR A 85 6.13 -4.61 13.38
CA TYR A 85 6.50 -5.55 14.44
C TYR A 85 7.17 -6.81 13.87
N CYS A 86 6.53 -7.46 12.91
CA CYS A 86 7.06 -8.67 12.26
C CYS A 86 8.40 -8.39 11.57
N LEU A 87 8.53 -7.27 10.84
CA LEU A 87 9.79 -6.88 10.20
C LEU A 87 10.89 -6.63 11.22
N ASN A 88 10.60 -6.01 12.37
CA ASN A 88 11.57 -5.79 13.43
C ASN A 88 12.04 -7.11 14.05
N VAL A 89 11.12 -8.05 14.31
CA VAL A 89 11.47 -9.40 14.81
C VAL A 89 12.37 -10.12 13.81
N TYR A 90 12.01 -10.12 12.52
CA TYR A 90 12.83 -10.74 11.47
C TYR A 90 14.22 -10.10 11.34
N ARG A 91 14.32 -8.77 11.43
CA ARG A 91 15.60 -8.03 11.47
C ARG A 91 16.49 -8.54 12.61
N ASN A 92 15.93 -8.70 13.80
CA ASN A 92 16.67 -9.20 14.97
C ASN A 92 17.10 -10.66 14.79
N MET A 93 16.23 -11.52 14.25
CA MET A 93 16.58 -12.91 13.93
C MET A 93 17.73 -12.97 12.92
N HIS A 94 17.71 -12.15 11.87
CA HIS A 94 18.80 -12.03 10.91
C HIS A 94 20.10 -11.55 11.54
N ALA A 95 20.05 -10.49 12.37
CA ALA A 95 21.21 -10.00 13.08
C ALA A 95 21.84 -11.08 13.97
N MET A 96 21.02 -11.94 14.58
CA MET A 96 21.51 -13.11 15.32
C MET A 96 22.14 -14.16 14.40
N LEU A 97 21.53 -14.50 13.26
CA LEU A 97 22.13 -15.41 12.28
C LEU A 97 23.53 -14.93 11.84
N PHE A 98 23.70 -13.63 11.57
CA PHE A 98 25.01 -13.09 11.19
C PHE A 98 26.09 -13.27 12.26
N LYS A 99 25.75 -13.28 13.55
CA LYS A 99 26.70 -13.58 14.63
C LYS A 99 27.20 -15.02 14.57
N TYR A 100 26.39 -15.94 14.04
CA TYR A 100 26.69 -17.36 13.90
C TYR A 100 26.99 -17.76 12.45
N ARG A 101 27.36 -16.83 11.57
CA ARG A 101 27.64 -17.09 10.13
C ARG A 101 28.70 -18.16 9.87
N GLN A 102 29.52 -18.47 10.88
CA GLN A 102 30.57 -19.48 10.81
C GLN A 102 30.00 -20.91 10.85
N LEU A 103 28.76 -21.09 11.30
CA LEU A 103 28.09 -22.40 11.29
C LEU A 103 27.62 -22.70 9.86
N GLU A 104 27.98 -23.88 9.36
CA GLU A 104 27.63 -24.33 8.00
C GLU A 104 26.14 -24.24 7.71
N SER A 105 25.29 -24.66 8.67
CA SER A 105 23.83 -24.58 8.53
C SER A 105 23.31 -23.15 8.37
N VAL A 106 23.93 -22.18 9.05
CA VAL A 106 23.57 -20.77 8.94
C VAL A 106 24.01 -20.22 7.58
N GLN A 107 25.20 -20.58 7.12
CA GLN A 107 25.71 -20.15 5.81
C GLN A 107 24.81 -20.67 4.67
N ILE A 108 24.44 -21.95 4.69
CA ILE A 108 23.49 -22.55 3.72
C ILE A 108 22.18 -21.75 3.69
N PHE A 109 21.65 -21.41 4.86
CA PHE A 109 20.41 -20.64 4.95
C PHE A 109 20.56 -19.22 4.39
N LEU A 110 21.64 -18.50 4.76
CA LEU A 110 21.90 -17.14 4.25
C LEU A 110 22.08 -17.13 2.73
N ASP A 111 22.73 -18.14 2.16
CA ASP A 111 22.90 -18.27 0.70
C ASP A 111 21.57 -18.56 0.00
N ALA A 112 20.73 -19.43 0.57
CA ALA A 112 19.38 -19.66 0.04
C ALA A 112 18.53 -18.37 0.07
N MET A 113 18.64 -17.58 1.13
CA MET A 113 17.92 -16.30 1.25
C MET A 113 18.39 -15.26 0.23
N LYS A 114 19.70 -15.16 -0.02
CA LYS A 114 20.27 -14.23 -1.01
C LYS A 114 19.80 -14.54 -2.43
N ASN A 115 19.61 -15.82 -2.74
CA ASN A 115 19.18 -16.28 -4.06
C ASN A 115 17.65 -16.48 -4.18
N SER A 116 16.89 -16.11 -3.15
CA SER A 116 15.43 -16.28 -3.19
C SER A 116 14.81 -15.36 -4.24
N PRO A 117 13.90 -15.86 -5.09
CA PRO A 117 13.14 -15.04 -6.03
C PRO A 117 12.08 -14.17 -5.33
N ASP A 118 11.76 -14.49 -4.07
CA ASP A 118 10.75 -13.77 -3.31
C ASP A 118 11.27 -12.38 -2.93
N PRO A 119 10.45 -11.31 -3.11
CA PRO A 119 10.82 -9.97 -2.71
C PRO A 119 10.78 -9.84 -1.18
N CYS A 120 11.81 -10.37 -0.51
CA CYS A 120 11.96 -10.22 0.93
C CYS A 120 12.21 -8.74 1.25
N GLN A 121 11.21 -8.10 1.87
CA GLN A 121 11.30 -6.69 2.25
C GLN A 121 12.40 -6.45 3.31
N VAL A 122 12.79 -7.49 4.05
CA VAL A 122 13.90 -7.45 5.02
C VAL A 122 15.26 -7.50 4.32
N CYS A 123 15.45 -8.37 3.31
CA CYS A 123 16.72 -8.48 2.58
C CYS A 123 17.11 -7.19 1.84
N ARG A 124 16.12 -6.44 1.33
CA ARG A 124 16.37 -5.11 0.72
C ARG A 124 16.87 -4.06 1.73
N SER A 125 16.53 -4.22 3.02
CA SER A 125 16.91 -3.25 4.07
C SER A 125 18.34 -3.46 4.60
N TYR A 126 18.96 -4.62 4.31
CA TYR A 126 20.29 -4.98 4.81
C TYR A 126 21.40 -4.93 3.74
N ASN A 127 21.14 -4.42 2.53
CA ASN A 127 22.08 -4.48 1.40
C ASN A 127 22.63 -5.90 1.19
N LEU A 128 21.78 -6.92 1.32
CA LEU A 128 22.10 -8.31 0.98
C LEU A 128 21.86 -8.62 -0.51
N LEU A 129 21.43 -7.60 -1.28
CA LEU A 129 21.40 -7.57 -2.73
C LEU A 129 22.51 -6.64 -3.22
#